data_AF-A0A965WRA4-F1
#
_entry.id   AF-A0A965WRA4-F1
#
_cell.length_a   1.000
_cell.length_b   1.000
_cell.length_c   1.000
_cell.angle_alpha   90.00
_cell.angle_beta   90.00
_cell.angle_gamma   90.00
#
_symmetry.space_group_name_H-M   'P 1'
#
loop_
_entity.id
_entity.type
_entity.pdbx_description
1 polymer ?
#
loop_
_entity_poly.entity_id
_entity_poly.type
_entity_poly.pdbx_seq_one_letter_code
_entity_poly.pdbx_strand_id
1 'polypeptide(L)'
;MLKENKNKKSFTYVHLFIPHAPFYYGEEFTVKHVINFENYFAFWKFTNTKIEELLDSINKQGDYRIIITGDHGYRRNEHKENYHYSFTAFKGFDSLALKQIESIQDIGLLINAGFK
;
A
#
# COMPACT_ATOMS: atom_id res chain seq x y z
N MET A 1 -7.94 -27.60 28.80
CA MET A 1 -7.82 -26.97 27.47
C MET A 1 -7.90 -25.46 27.64
N LEU A 2 -6.80 -24.75 27.41
CA LEU A 2 -6.81 -23.29 27.36
C LEU A 2 -7.67 -22.87 26.16
N LYS A 3 -8.77 -22.16 26.40
CA LYS A 3 -9.51 -21.49 25.33
C LYS A 3 -8.56 -20.51 24.68
N GLU A 4 -8.10 -20.79 23.45
CA GLU A 4 -7.49 -19.76 22.62
C GLU A 4 -8.48 -18.59 22.54
N ASN A 5 -8.00 -17.42 22.92
CA ASN A 5 -8.80 -16.22 22.95
C ASN A 5 -9.00 -15.79 21.49
N LYS A 6 -10.07 -16.29 20.86
CA LYS A 6 -10.45 -16.09 19.44
C LYS A 6 -10.66 -14.63 19.01
N ASN A 7 -10.34 -13.66 19.87
CA ASN A 7 -10.67 -12.25 19.72
C ASN A 7 -9.44 -11.32 19.85
N LYS A 8 -8.24 -11.79 19.50
CA LYS A 8 -7.06 -10.92 19.48
C LYS A 8 -7.06 -10.10 18.19
N LYS A 9 -7.61 -8.90 18.25
CA LYS A 9 -7.43 -7.88 17.20
C LYS A 9 -5.92 -7.66 17.02
N SER A 10 -5.46 -7.64 15.78
CA SER A 10 -4.05 -7.43 15.44
C SER A 10 -3.92 -6.33 14.39
N PHE A 11 -2.82 -5.59 14.46
CA PHE A 11 -2.41 -4.65 13.43
C PHE A 11 -1.08 -5.14 12.86
N THR A 12 -1.00 -5.21 11.53
CA THR A 12 0.21 -5.58 10.82
C THR A 12 0.55 -4.45 9.87
N TYR A 13 1.78 -3.96 9.96
CA TYR A 13 2.34 -2.97 9.06
C TYR A 13 3.41 -3.62 8.20
N VAL A 14 3.33 -3.39 6.89
CA VAL A 14 4.31 -3.87 5.91
C VAL A 14 4.71 -2.68 5.05
N HIS A 15 6.02 -2.42 4.97
CA HIS A 15 6.57 -1.41 4.07
C HIS A 15 7.16 -2.13 2.85
N LEU A 16 6.55 -1.92 1.69
CA LEU A 16 7.02 -2.47 0.43
C LEU A 16 7.92 -1.45 -0.25
N PHE A 17 9.17 -1.81 -0.53
CA PHE A 17 10.13 -0.94 -1.21
C PHE A 17 9.90 -0.86 -2.73
N ILE A 18 8.66 -1.03 -3.17
CA ILE A 18 8.23 -1.05 -4.57
C ILE A 18 7.09 -0.05 -4.77
N PRO A 19 7.12 0.78 -5.84
CA PRO A 19 8.17 0.86 -6.85
C PRO A 19 9.27 1.87 -6.45
N HIS A 20 10.42 1.39 -6.00
CA HIS A 20 11.64 2.20 -5.82
C HIS A 20 12.74 1.77 -6.80
N ALA A 21 13.69 2.66 -7.09
CA ALA A 21 14.86 2.34 -7.90
C ALA A 21 15.92 1.57 -7.08
N PRO A 22 16.76 0.71 -7.69
CA PRO A 22 16.72 0.28 -9.08
C PRO A 22 15.46 -0.54 -9.37
N PHE A 23 14.86 -0.33 -10.55
CA PHE A 23 13.63 -1.01 -10.93
C PHE A 23 13.95 -2.47 -11.29
N TYR A 24 13.80 -3.38 -10.34
CA TYR A 24 14.22 -4.77 -10.45
C TYR A 24 13.31 -5.69 -9.63
N TYR A 25 13.00 -6.86 -10.19
CA TYR A 25 12.27 -7.92 -9.50
C TYR A 25 12.69 -9.28 -10.04
N GLY A 26 13.94 -9.67 -9.78
CA GLY A 26 14.45 -10.99 -10.18
C GLY A 26 14.38 -11.22 -11.69
N GLU A 27 14.00 -12.43 -12.07
CA GLU A 27 13.78 -12.84 -13.46
C GLU A 27 12.45 -12.31 -14.03
N GLU A 28 11.49 -11.95 -13.16
CA GLU A 28 10.15 -11.50 -13.58
C GLU A 28 10.14 -10.05 -14.08
N PHE A 29 11.12 -9.23 -13.69
CA PHE A 29 11.31 -7.88 -14.23
C PHE A 29 12.79 -7.57 -14.47
N THR A 30 13.19 -7.53 -15.74
CA THR A 30 14.55 -7.16 -16.16
C THR A 30 14.92 -5.77 -15.63
N VAL A 31 16.05 -5.69 -14.94
CA VAL A 31 16.52 -4.45 -14.30
C VAL A 31 16.54 -3.26 -15.27
N LYS A 32 15.98 -2.13 -14.82
CA LYS A 32 16.10 -0.85 -15.50
C LYS A 32 16.88 0.12 -14.61
N HIS A 33 18.15 0.34 -14.95
CA HIS A 33 19.05 1.20 -14.17
C HIS A 33 18.79 2.70 -14.36
N VAL A 34 18.18 3.09 -15.48
CA VAL A 34 17.91 4.51 -15.78
C VAL A 34 16.68 4.96 -15.02
N ILE A 35 16.84 5.96 -14.14
CA ILE A 35 15.75 6.58 -13.40
C ILE A 35 15.05 7.59 -14.32
N ASN A 36 13.96 7.16 -14.95
CA ASN A 36 13.08 7.98 -15.76
C ASN A 36 11.62 7.57 -15.55
N PHE A 37 10.70 8.40 -16.06
CA PHE A 37 9.28 8.19 -15.87
C PHE A 37 8.81 6.90 -16.56
N GLU A 38 9.36 6.60 -17.74
CA GLU A 38 9.02 5.44 -18.53
C GLU A 38 9.33 4.14 -17.80
N ASN A 39 10.53 4.03 -17.22
CA ASN A 39 10.95 2.86 -16.45
C ASN A 39 10.22 2.79 -15.10
N TYR A 40 10.02 3.93 -14.42
CA TYR A 40 9.20 3.98 -13.21
C TYR A 40 7.78 3.48 -13.48
N PHE A 41 7.14 3.96 -14.54
CA PHE A 41 5.77 3.60 -14.89
C PHE A 41 5.65 2.14 -15.32
N ALA A 42 6.63 1.63 -16.07
CA ALA A 42 6.71 0.20 -16.41
C ALA A 42 6.83 -0.67 -15.15
N PHE A 43 7.69 -0.28 -14.21
CA PHE A 43 7.85 -1.01 -12.96
C PHE A 43 6.63 -0.89 -12.06
N TRP A 44 6.04 0.30 -11.94
CA TRP A 44 4.78 0.53 -11.20
C TRP A 44 3.65 -0.37 -11.71
N LYS A 45 3.49 -0.49 -13.05
CA LYS A 45 2.51 -1.42 -13.64
C LYS A 45 2.78 -2.87 -13.27
N PHE A 46 4.04 -3.30 -13.37
CA PHE A 46 4.43 -4.65 -12.98
C PHE A 46 4.18 -4.90 -11.49
N THR A 47 4.59 -3.98 -10.62
CA THR A 47 4.42 -4.14 -9.17
C THR A 47 2.95 -4.17 -8.78
N ASN A 48 2.07 -3.46 -9.50
CA ASN A 48 0.63 -3.54 -9.26
C ASN A 48 0.07 -4.95 -9.49
N THR A 49 0.58 -5.73 -10.45
CA THR A 49 0.12 -7.13 -10.61
C THR A 49 0.51 -7.97 -9.41
N LYS A 50 1.67 -7.71 -8.79
CA LYS A 50 2.10 -8.37 -7.55
C LYS A 50 1.29 -7.94 -6.34
N ILE A 51 0.90 -6.67 -6.26
CA ILE A 51 -0.02 -6.18 -5.22
C ILE A 51 -1.40 -6.84 -5.38
N GLU A 52 -1.93 -6.94 -6.60
CA GLU A 52 -3.20 -7.64 -6.87
C GLU A 52 -3.14 -9.11 -6.42
N GLU A 53 -2.09 -9.85 -6.80
CA GLU A 53 -1.85 -11.23 -6.37
C GLU A 53 -1.80 -11.35 -4.83
N LEU A 54 -1.12 -10.43 -4.15
CA LEU A 54 -1.03 -10.37 -2.69
C LEU A 54 -2.41 -10.13 -2.06
N LEU A 55 -3.17 -9.16 -2.56
CA LEU A 55 -4.50 -8.83 -2.05
C LEU A 55 -5.48 -9.98 -2.25
N ASP A 56 -5.42 -10.66 -3.39
CA ASP A 56 -6.21 -11.87 -3.65
C ASP A 56 -5.87 -12.98 -2.66
N SER A 57 -4.58 -13.18 -2.36
CA SER A 57 -4.13 -14.15 -1.36
C SER A 57 -4.66 -13.80 0.03
N ILE A 58 -4.55 -12.53 0.45
CA ILE A 58 -5.06 -12.05 1.74
C ILE A 58 -6.57 -12.23 1.83
N ASN A 59 -7.31 -11.86 0.78
CA ASN A 59 -8.78 -11.98 0.74
C ASN A 59 -9.27 -13.43 0.81
N LYS A 60 -8.49 -14.41 0.36
CA LYS A 60 -8.81 -15.84 0.50
C LYS A 60 -8.65 -16.36 1.93
N GLN A 61 -7.83 -15.72 2.76
CA GLN A 61 -7.56 -16.16 4.14
C GLN A 61 -8.61 -15.67 5.15
N GLY A 62 -9.31 -14.56 4.85
CA GLY A 62 -10.33 -14.03 5.73
C GLY A 62 -10.78 -12.61 5.40
N ASP A 63 -11.69 -12.10 6.23
CA ASP A 63 -12.18 -10.73 6.07
C ASP A 63 -11.29 -9.74 6.83
N TYR A 64 -10.32 -9.19 6.10
CA TYR A 64 -9.42 -8.16 6.59
C TYR A 64 -9.88 -6.76 6.19
N ARG A 65 -9.67 -5.82 7.12
CA ARG A 65 -9.56 -4.39 6.80
C ARG A 65 -8.17 -4.10 6.26
N ILE A 66 -8.11 -3.51 5.07
CA ILE A 66 -6.85 -3.27 4.37
C ILE A 66 -6.74 -1.78 4.03
N ILE A 67 -5.59 -1.20 4.34
CA ILE A 67 -5.20 0.15 3.93
C ILE A 67 -3.95 0.00 3.08
N ILE A 68 -3.99 0.52 1.85
CA ILE A 68 -2.82 0.60 0.97
C ILE A 68 -2.56 2.07 0.74
N THR A 69 -1.37 2.55 1.07
CA THR A 69 -1.01 3.96 0.93
C THR A 69 0.42 4.07 0.41
N GLY A 70 0.67 5.02 -0.49
CA GLY A 70 2.03 5.40 -0.86
C GLY A 70 2.56 6.45 0.10
N ASP A 71 3.85 6.43 0.39
CA ASP A 71 4.54 7.44 1.17
C ASP A 71 4.80 8.73 0.35
N HIS A 72 5.01 8.59 -0.97
CA HIS A 72 5.11 9.71 -1.91
C HIS A 72 4.83 9.28 -3.36
N GLY A 73 4.66 10.28 -4.26
CA GLY A 73 4.58 10.09 -5.70
C GLY A 73 5.95 9.99 -6.39
N TYR A 74 5.96 9.91 -7.72
CA TYR A 74 7.21 9.91 -8.50
C TYR A 74 7.98 11.23 -8.31
N ARG A 75 9.28 11.12 -7.99
CA ARG A 75 10.16 12.27 -7.72
C ARG A 75 11.50 12.12 -8.43
N ARG A 76 11.64 12.81 -9.56
CA ARG A 76 12.89 13.00 -10.31
C ARG A 76 13.18 14.48 -10.55
N ASN A 77 12.17 15.29 -10.82
CA ASN A 77 12.31 16.73 -11.01
C ASN A 77 11.23 17.47 -10.21
N GLU A 78 11.61 17.98 -9.04
CA GLU A 78 10.72 18.65 -8.10
C GLU A 78 10.06 19.92 -8.66
N HIS A 79 10.61 20.50 -9.74
CA HIS A 79 10.01 21.65 -10.41
C HIS A 79 8.94 21.28 -11.45
N LYS A 80 8.83 20.00 -11.82
CA LYS A 80 7.87 19.50 -12.83
C LYS A 80 6.89 18.47 -12.28
N GLU A 81 7.22 17.86 -11.15
CA GLU A 81 6.47 16.74 -10.57
C GLU A 81 6.04 17.12 -9.16
N ASN A 82 4.74 16.99 -8.87
CA ASN A 82 4.24 17.14 -7.51
C ASN A 82 4.26 15.77 -6.81
N TYR A 83 5.37 15.48 -6.12
CA TYR A 83 5.59 14.23 -5.40
C TYR A 83 4.73 14.09 -4.13
N HIS A 84 3.98 15.12 -3.73
CA HIS A 84 2.99 15.02 -2.66
C HIS A 84 1.71 14.31 -3.13
N TYR A 85 1.52 14.12 -4.44
CA TYR A 85 0.45 13.27 -4.96
C TYR A 85 0.82 11.80 -4.76
N SER A 86 0.28 11.23 -3.69
CA SER A 86 0.28 9.81 -3.41
C SER A 86 -1.13 9.21 -3.63
N PHE A 87 -1.22 7.90 -3.52
CA PHE A 87 -2.46 7.15 -3.60
C PHE A 87 -2.78 6.50 -2.26
N THR A 88 -4.06 6.40 -1.92
CA THR A 88 -4.52 5.56 -0.81
C THR A 88 -5.81 4.84 -1.19
N ALA A 89 -5.91 3.56 -0.86
CA ALA A 89 -7.12 2.75 -0.98
C ALA A 89 -7.47 2.04 0.32
N PHE A 90 -8.76 1.81 0.50
CA PHE A 90 -9.34 1.25 1.71
C PHE A 90 -10.29 0.09 1.37
N LYS A 91 -10.20 -1.01 2.13
CA LYS A 91 -11.14 -2.14 2.10
C LYS A 91 -11.69 -2.40 3.49
N GLY A 92 -12.99 -2.62 3.59
CA GLY A 92 -13.66 -3.01 4.84
C GLY A 92 -13.88 -1.87 5.84
N PHE A 93 -13.85 -0.62 5.38
CA PHE A 93 -14.10 0.55 6.21
C PHE A 93 -15.47 1.18 5.90
N ASP A 94 -16.13 1.67 6.94
CA ASP A 94 -17.39 2.38 6.80
C ASP A 94 -17.19 3.73 6.07
N SER A 95 -18.17 4.10 5.25
CA SER A 95 -18.09 5.32 4.43
C SER A 95 -18.04 6.61 5.26
N LEU A 96 -18.65 6.65 6.45
CA LEU A 96 -18.58 7.81 7.35
C LEU A 96 -17.23 7.89 8.06
N ALA A 97 -16.59 6.74 8.33
CA ALA A 97 -15.22 6.71 8.83
C ALA A 97 -14.24 7.24 7.78
N LEU A 98 -14.41 6.88 6.50
CA LEU A 98 -13.56 7.37 5.41
C LEU A 98 -13.70 8.86 5.14
N LYS A 99 -14.87 9.47 5.41
CA LYS A 99 -15.07 10.93 5.29
C LYS A 99 -14.24 11.76 6.27
N GLN A 100 -13.71 11.15 7.32
CA GLN A 100 -12.86 11.83 8.32
C GLN A 100 -11.37 11.83 7.93
N ILE A 101 -11.01 11.22 6.80
CA ILE A 101 -9.63 11.09 6.34
C ILE A 101 -9.36 12.17 5.30
N GLU A 102 -8.61 13.20 5.70
CA GLU A 102 -8.23 14.32 4.83
C GLU A 102 -6.78 14.20 4.36
N SER A 103 -5.97 13.41 5.08
CA SER A 103 -4.54 13.25 4.85
C SER A 103 -4.04 11.85 5.28
N ILE A 104 -2.79 11.53 4.92
CA ILE A 104 -2.11 10.29 5.35
C ILE A 104 -1.99 10.24 6.88
N GLN A 105 -1.85 11.39 7.53
CA GLN A 105 -1.74 11.51 8.98
C GLN A 105 -3.01 11.05 9.71
N ASP A 106 -4.18 11.10 9.04
CA ASP A 106 -5.47 10.72 9.63
C ASP A 106 -5.71 9.20 9.62
N ILE A 107 -4.90 8.42 8.89
CA ILE A 107 -5.04 6.95 8.83
C ILE A 107 -4.97 6.30 10.22
N GLY A 108 -4.23 6.91 11.16
CA GLY A 108 -4.17 6.47 12.56
C GLY A 108 -5.54 6.43 13.25
N LEU A 109 -6.49 7.29 12.84
CA LEU A 109 -7.86 7.29 13.35
C LEU A 109 -8.59 5.99 13.01
N LEU A 110 -8.44 5.51 11.76
CA LEU A 110 -9.04 4.24 11.30
C LEU A 110 -8.47 3.04 12.03
N ILE A 111 -7.15 3.02 12.21
CA ILE A 111 -6.45 1.94 12.92
C ILE A 111 -6.94 1.89 14.36
N ASN A 112 -6.91 3.02 15.07
CA ASN A 112 -7.30 3.10 16.48
C ASN A 112 -8.78 2.72 16.69
N ALA A 113 -9.68 3.16 15.81
CA ALA A 113 -11.10 2.76 15.85
C ALA A 113 -11.30 1.24 15.72
N GLY A 114 -10.36 0.53 15.10
CA GLY A 114 -10.40 -0.91 15.00
C GLY A 114 -10.12 -1.67 16.30
N PHE A 115 -9.44 -1.06 17.27
CA PHE A 115 -9.05 -1.69 18.54
C PHE A 115 -9.98 -1.39 19.71
N LYS A 116 -10.80 -0.34 19.61
CA LYS A 116 -11.91 -0.08 20.53
C LYS A 116 -12.97 -1.17 20.42
#